data_AF-A0A8X8BMC6-F1
#
_entry.id   AF-A0A8X8BMC6-F1
#
_cell.length_a   1.000
_cell.length_b   1.000
_cell.length_c   1.000
_cell.angle_alpha   90.00
_cell.angle_beta   90.00
_cell.angle_gamma   90.00
#
_symmetry.space_group_name_H-M   'P 1'
#
loop_
_entity.id
_entity.type
_entity.pdbx_description
1 polymer ?
#
loop_
_entity_poly.entity_id
_entity_poly.type
_entity_poly.pdbx_seq_one_letter_code
_entity_poly.pdbx_strand_id
1 'polypeptide(L)'
;MKTFSHSSTSGAQLGTLTVEQGCPDLDLVGRSGCSRPAKALWFDRSKFVFLNFMVEDSKDVRVDIQEDKLIFSCKSADDTDIYNEIHFFDKVQPKDSRERRYDRTINVLLRKMKENVAWPRMTKDTGKPIWLAVDFDNWRDWETEEEEGMAEYEKYLDPDDRGVVNDIPVLRVTRQGADALHFVTSPLPEGCEAHMKVDWERRFDHMQQHSAPSSTSRLRLPEWSEEVPFIVHPNVLPHDLPAALLGVAEVLIQGSRIVQAPNRVDLPSSSPSALMQIRELGRQRSVIELDTPGLKPEQLEFLERTVNEKIRASVPVNVREVSVDDPLVEQVRSRGLPDDHAGPIRIIEIEGIDSNMCCGTHVSNLSHLQAIKILGVEKGKKNKSNLIFIAGNRILQYTDKCFSVEKALNSLLKTGPEEHVEAVDKIQKSVKMLQKSNLNLLRDLAVLTAQAFKSDPKRGKLFTLHRKDGDNEFMNIIANEIGTEETLIFLTVGDEKAAGLFLLAGPVEMVESLGPRVSEMLEGKGAGKNGRYQGRANRMSRRSEVTALLQESLELHSQQEE
;
A
#
# COMPACT_ATOMS: atom_id res chain seq x y z
N MET A 1 41.53 32.75 -12.92
CA MET A 1 41.91 34.15 -12.60
C MET A 1 42.17 34.86 -13.92
N LYS A 2 41.75 36.14 -14.01
CA LYS A 2 41.78 37.08 -15.15
C LYS A 2 40.53 37.10 -16.04
N THR A 3 39.75 38.15 -15.78
CA THR A 3 38.82 38.85 -16.65
C THR A 3 39.50 39.37 -17.92
N PHE A 4 38.77 39.49 -19.04
CA PHE A 4 38.56 40.75 -19.78
C PHE A 4 37.53 40.58 -20.92
N SER A 5 36.87 41.70 -21.21
CA SER A 5 35.73 41.95 -22.10
C SER A 5 36.12 42.28 -23.54
N HIS A 6 35.26 42.00 -24.53
CA HIS A 6 34.54 42.96 -25.40
C HIS A 6 33.99 42.32 -26.69
N SER A 7 33.13 43.11 -27.35
CA SER A 7 32.04 42.80 -28.25
C SER A 7 32.38 42.52 -29.73
N SER A 8 31.35 41.96 -30.38
CA SER A 8 30.81 42.26 -31.72
C SER A 8 31.41 41.62 -32.99
N THR A 9 30.44 41.21 -33.82
CA THR A 9 30.38 41.13 -35.29
C THR A 9 30.75 39.84 -36.01
N SER A 10 29.68 39.21 -36.55
CA SER A 10 29.48 38.71 -37.92
C SER A 10 30.57 37.90 -38.62
N GLY A 11 30.18 36.74 -39.15
CA GLY A 11 30.86 36.13 -40.29
C GLY A 11 30.82 34.61 -40.26
N ALA A 12 30.42 34.02 -41.38
CA ALA A 12 30.13 32.61 -41.54
C ALA A 12 31.37 31.69 -41.62
N GLN A 13 31.06 30.41 -41.37
CA GLN A 13 31.69 29.17 -41.85
C GLN A 13 32.88 28.53 -41.11
N LEU A 14 32.59 27.29 -40.69
CA LEU A 14 33.43 26.08 -40.63
C LEU A 14 34.57 26.05 -39.61
N GLY A 15 34.31 25.35 -38.51
CA GLY A 15 35.32 24.86 -37.56
C GLY A 15 34.75 23.73 -36.71
N THR A 16 35.10 22.51 -37.10
CA THR A 16 35.06 21.23 -36.38
C THR A 16 34.94 21.33 -34.85
N LEU A 17 33.90 20.72 -34.27
CA LEU A 17 33.82 20.46 -32.82
C LEU A 17 34.28 19.03 -32.55
N THR A 18 35.41 18.94 -31.87
CA THR A 18 35.98 17.75 -31.25
C THR A 18 35.00 17.16 -30.23
N VAL A 19 34.82 15.84 -30.28
CA VAL A 19 34.14 15.07 -29.23
C VAL A 19 35.04 15.07 -28.00
N GLU A 20 34.67 15.79 -26.95
CA GLU A 20 35.24 15.56 -25.61
C GLU A 20 34.28 14.69 -24.81
N GLN A 21 34.76 13.49 -24.50
CA GLN A 21 34.17 12.55 -23.56
C GLN A 21 34.20 13.13 -22.14
N GLY A 22 33.17 12.79 -21.36
CA GLY A 22 33.23 12.84 -19.89
C GLY A 22 32.32 13.90 -19.27
N CYS A 23 31.26 13.43 -18.62
CA CYS A 23 30.60 14.20 -17.57
C CYS A 23 31.65 14.49 -16.48
N PRO A 24 31.75 15.73 -15.96
CA PRO A 24 32.75 16.03 -14.95
C PRO A 24 32.45 15.26 -13.67
N ASP A 25 33.44 14.48 -13.21
CA ASP A 25 33.50 13.93 -11.86
C ASP A 25 33.23 15.07 -10.86
N LEU A 26 32.07 15.02 -10.21
CA LEU A 26 31.74 15.90 -9.11
C LEU A 26 32.27 15.25 -7.82
N ASP A 27 33.32 15.87 -7.29
CA ASP A 27 33.98 15.59 -6.03
C ASP A 27 32.98 15.28 -4.88
N LEU A 28 32.74 13.99 -4.63
CA LEU A 28 32.16 13.48 -3.38
C LEU A 28 33.24 13.20 -2.31
N VAL A 29 34.51 13.47 -2.60
CA VAL A 29 35.62 13.28 -1.65
C VAL A 29 35.87 14.59 -0.91
N GLY A 30 34.96 14.96 -0.01
CA GLY A 30 35.08 16.27 0.63
C GLY A 30 34.22 16.56 1.84
N ARG A 31 33.59 15.59 2.51
CA ARG A 31 33.07 15.76 3.88
C ARG A 31 33.12 14.44 4.66
N SER A 32 34.29 14.13 5.19
CA SER A 32 34.46 13.15 6.27
C SER A 32 33.94 13.74 7.60
N GLY A 33 32.62 13.90 7.69
CA GLY A 33 31.91 14.25 8.92
C GLY A 33 30.75 13.27 9.12
N CYS A 34 30.90 12.36 10.09
CA CYS A 34 29.92 11.42 10.64
C CYS A 34 28.49 11.42 10.03
N SER A 35 28.32 10.93 8.80
CA SER A 35 26.98 10.73 8.21
C SER A 35 26.42 9.39 8.68
N ARG A 36 25.20 9.38 9.22
CA ARG A 36 24.55 8.15 9.68
C ARG A 36 23.65 7.58 8.58
N PRO A 37 23.64 6.27 8.32
CA PRO A 37 22.69 5.69 7.37
C PRO A 37 21.28 5.68 7.96
N ALA A 38 20.28 5.99 7.13
CA ALA A 38 18.89 5.75 7.48
C ALA A 38 18.59 4.26 7.45
N LYS A 39 17.70 3.81 8.36
CA LYS A 39 17.08 2.50 8.23
C LYS A 39 16.26 2.49 6.94
N ALA A 40 16.43 1.45 6.13
CA ALA A 40 15.71 1.26 4.89
C ALA A 40 15.00 -0.10 4.88
N LEU A 41 13.76 -0.10 4.40
CA LEU A 41 12.95 -1.30 4.19
C LEU A 41 12.73 -1.49 2.69
N TRP A 42 12.79 -2.71 2.19
CA TRP A 42 12.58 -2.98 0.77
C TRP A 42 11.74 -4.24 0.53
N PHE A 43 11.03 -4.28 -0.59
CA PHE A 43 10.31 -5.47 -1.04
C PHE A 43 10.21 -5.55 -2.57
N ASP A 44 9.99 -6.76 -3.06
CA ASP A 44 9.97 -7.06 -4.49
C ASP A 44 8.55 -7.16 -5.09
N ARG A 45 8.42 -6.82 -6.38
CA ARG A 45 7.22 -7.00 -7.21
C ARG A 45 7.61 -7.37 -8.65
N SER A 46 6.66 -7.82 -9.46
CA SER A 46 6.90 -8.26 -10.84
C SER A 46 7.66 -7.24 -11.69
N LYS A 47 7.30 -5.95 -11.64
CA LYS A 47 7.91 -4.89 -12.47
C LYS A 47 8.83 -3.93 -11.71
N PHE A 48 8.70 -3.88 -10.39
CA PHE A 48 9.34 -2.85 -9.58
C PHE A 48 9.97 -3.43 -8.32
N VAL A 49 10.94 -2.70 -7.78
CA VAL A 49 11.49 -2.89 -6.44
C VAL A 49 11.17 -1.64 -5.63
N PHE A 50 10.63 -1.81 -4.43
CA PHE A 50 10.27 -0.72 -3.54
C PHE A 50 11.30 -0.59 -2.44
N LEU A 51 11.68 0.64 -2.10
CA LEU A 51 12.69 0.96 -1.09
C LEU A 51 12.25 2.19 -0.28
N ASN A 52 12.02 2.02 1.02
CA ASN A 52 11.55 3.07 1.91
C ASN A 52 12.64 3.44 2.93
N PHE A 53 13.14 4.67 2.85
CA PHE A 53 14.04 5.25 3.86
C PHE A 53 13.22 5.85 5.00
N MET A 54 13.48 5.38 6.23
CA MET A 54 12.74 5.77 7.43
C MET A 54 13.36 7.02 8.06
N VAL A 55 13.04 8.19 7.51
CA VAL A 55 13.51 9.49 8.01
C VAL A 55 12.33 10.41 8.25
N GLU A 56 12.16 10.83 9.51
CA GLU A 56 11.12 11.76 9.91
C GLU A 56 11.53 13.22 9.65
N ASP A 57 10.57 14.00 9.14
CA ASP A 57 10.71 15.42 8.85
C ASP A 57 11.97 15.78 8.03
N SER A 58 12.29 14.93 7.06
CA SER A 58 13.53 15.00 6.27
C SER A 58 13.67 16.32 5.49
N LYS A 59 14.81 17.00 5.53
CA LYS A 59 15.11 18.20 4.75
C LYS A 59 16.16 17.89 3.69
N ASP A 60 16.23 18.71 2.64
CA ASP A 60 17.25 18.61 1.58
C ASP A 60 17.40 17.21 0.97
N VAL A 61 16.27 16.53 0.77
CA VAL A 61 16.24 15.16 0.24
C VAL A 61 16.78 15.15 -1.19
N ARG A 62 17.75 14.26 -1.43
CA ARG A 62 18.30 13.95 -2.76
C ARG A 62 18.34 12.45 -2.95
N VAL A 63 17.82 12.00 -4.08
CA VAL A 63 17.87 10.61 -4.53
C VAL A 63 18.47 10.62 -5.93
N ASP A 64 19.65 10.04 -6.06
CA ASP A 64 20.28 9.81 -7.35
C ASP A 64 20.14 8.32 -7.71
N ILE A 65 19.36 8.05 -8.75
CA ILE A 65 19.08 6.70 -9.24
C ILE A 65 19.89 6.50 -10.52
N GLN A 66 20.76 5.50 -10.51
CA GLN A 66 21.57 5.08 -11.65
C GLN A 66 21.16 3.67 -12.08
N GLU A 67 21.67 3.16 -13.21
CA GLU A 67 21.25 1.83 -13.69
C GLU A 67 21.57 0.71 -12.70
N ASP A 68 22.68 0.82 -11.97
CA ASP A 68 23.23 -0.24 -11.11
C ASP A 68 23.37 0.19 -9.64
N LYS A 69 23.03 1.43 -9.29
CA LYS A 69 23.08 1.91 -7.91
C LYS A 69 22.11 3.04 -7.61
N LEU A 70 21.89 3.28 -6.32
CA LEU A 70 21.20 4.45 -5.78
C LEU A 70 22.02 5.09 -4.68
N ILE A 71 22.05 6.42 -4.71
CA ILE A 71 22.61 7.26 -3.66
C ILE A 71 21.47 8.08 -3.05
N PHE A 72 21.27 7.95 -1.75
CA PHE A 72 20.30 8.70 -0.98
C PHE A 72 21.01 9.59 0.03
N SER A 73 20.63 10.85 0.09
CA SER A 73 21.10 11.76 1.13
C SER A 73 20.00 12.74 1.55
N CYS A 74 19.95 13.08 2.83
CA CYS A 74 19.08 14.12 3.35
C CYS A 74 19.58 14.61 4.72
N LYS A 75 18.87 15.57 5.30
CA LYS A 75 19.01 15.93 6.72
C LYS A 75 17.79 15.49 7.52
N SER A 76 17.98 14.99 8.75
CA SER A 76 16.87 14.72 9.67
C SER A 76 16.32 15.99 10.33
N ALA A 77 15.25 15.84 11.12
CA ALA A 77 14.64 16.94 11.88
C ALA A 77 15.65 17.75 12.74
N ASP A 78 16.64 17.06 13.30
CA ASP A 78 17.72 17.59 14.14
C ASP A 78 18.96 18.07 13.34
N ASP A 79 18.83 18.21 12.03
CA ASP A 79 19.88 18.67 11.10
C ASP A 79 21.09 17.72 10.97
N THR A 80 20.94 16.45 11.38
CA THR A 80 21.97 15.41 11.17
C THR A 80 22.01 14.96 9.70
N ASP A 81 23.20 14.89 9.12
CA ASP A 81 23.42 14.40 7.76
C ASP A 81 23.21 12.88 7.67
N ILE A 82 22.33 12.47 6.75
CA ILE A 82 22.00 11.09 6.45
C ILE A 82 22.50 10.71 5.06
N TYR A 83 23.12 9.54 4.94
CA TYR A 83 23.64 9.01 3.68
C TYR A 83 23.47 7.50 3.57
N ASN A 84 22.99 7.02 2.43
CA ASN A 84 22.92 5.62 2.07
C ASN A 84 23.35 5.43 0.61
N GLU A 85 24.10 4.37 0.36
CA GLU A 85 24.45 3.93 -1.00
C GLU A 85 24.11 2.46 -1.15
N ILE A 86 23.45 2.11 -2.26
CA ILE A 86 23.00 0.76 -2.56
C ILE A 86 23.41 0.41 -3.99
N HIS A 87 24.25 -0.60 -4.16
CA HIS A 87 24.48 -1.23 -5.46
C HIS A 87 23.45 -2.34 -5.66
N PHE A 88 22.68 -2.25 -6.74
CA PHE A 88 21.53 -3.10 -6.99
C PHE A 88 21.87 -4.53 -7.38
N PHE A 89 20.98 -5.47 -7.05
CA PHE A 89 21.11 -6.88 -7.45
C PHE A 89 21.13 -7.08 -8.97
N ASP A 90 20.25 -6.38 -9.71
CA ASP A 90 20.24 -6.30 -11.17
C ASP A 90 19.94 -4.85 -11.59
N LYS A 91 20.01 -4.57 -12.89
CA LYS A 91 19.79 -3.22 -13.42
C LYS A 91 18.35 -2.74 -13.27
N VAL A 92 18.23 -1.43 -13.07
CA VAL A 92 16.95 -0.69 -13.09
C VAL A 92 16.90 0.25 -14.28
N GLN A 93 15.73 0.79 -14.59
CA GLN A 93 15.52 1.88 -15.54
C GLN A 93 15.44 3.20 -14.77
N PRO A 94 16.51 4.01 -14.70
CA PRO A 94 16.52 5.21 -13.86
C PRO A 94 15.43 6.22 -14.24
N LYS A 95 15.19 6.38 -15.55
CA LYS A 95 14.22 7.33 -16.09
C LYS A 95 12.75 6.98 -15.79
N ASP A 96 12.48 5.72 -15.45
CA ASP A 96 11.16 5.21 -15.05
C ASP A 96 11.11 4.84 -13.56
N SER A 97 12.18 5.15 -12.83
CA SER A 97 12.25 5.06 -11.38
C SER A 97 11.95 6.42 -10.76
N ARG A 98 11.47 6.44 -9.51
CA ARG A 98 11.02 7.67 -8.85
C ARG A 98 11.07 7.57 -7.34
N GLU A 99 11.13 8.72 -6.71
CA GLU A 99 11.01 8.89 -5.27
C GLU A 99 9.80 9.74 -4.90
N ARG A 100 9.27 9.52 -3.70
CA ARG A 100 8.25 10.36 -3.09
C ARG A 100 8.54 10.55 -1.62
N ARG A 101 8.60 11.80 -1.19
CA ARG A 101 8.79 12.17 0.21
C ARG A 101 7.44 12.23 0.95
N TYR A 102 7.41 11.65 2.13
CA TYR A 102 6.33 11.74 3.12
C TYR A 102 6.88 12.31 4.44
N ASP A 103 5.99 12.59 5.40
CA ASP A 103 6.35 13.16 6.71
C ASP A 103 7.34 12.26 7.48
N ARG A 104 7.26 10.93 7.31
CA ARG A 104 8.03 9.94 8.09
C ARG A 104 9.00 9.09 7.26
N THR A 105 8.87 9.14 5.93
CA THR A 105 9.60 8.25 5.02
C THR A 105 9.91 8.92 3.69
N ILE A 106 10.94 8.43 3.01
CA ILE A 106 11.19 8.69 1.61
C ILE A 106 11.06 7.36 0.90
N ASN A 107 10.06 7.24 0.04
CA ASN A 107 9.81 6.01 -0.67
C ASN A 107 10.38 6.10 -2.07
N VAL A 108 11.09 5.08 -2.51
CA VAL A 108 11.71 4.98 -3.83
C VAL A 108 11.15 3.75 -4.53
N LEU A 109 10.64 3.98 -5.74
CA LEU A 109 10.16 2.98 -6.66
C LEU A 109 11.19 2.82 -7.79
N LEU A 110 11.78 1.64 -7.90
CA LEU A 110 12.78 1.32 -8.90
C LEU A 110 12.17 0.43 -9.97
N ARG A 111 12.12 0.90 -11.23
CA ARG A 111 11.66 0.08 -12.37
C ARG A 111 12.72 -0.93 -12.73
N LYS A 112 12.39 -2.22 -12.72
CA LYS A 112 13.33 -3.26 -13.15
C LYS A 112 13.64 -3.13 -14.64
N MET A 113 14.88 -3.39 -15.03
CA MET A 113 15.22 -3.52 -16.45
C MET A 113 14.60 -4.79 -17.05
N LYS A 114 14.49 -5.87 -16.25
CA LYS A 114 13.83 -7.12 -16.61
C LYS A 114 12.59 -7.33 -15.75
N GLU A 115 11.41 -7.24 -16.38
CA GLU A 115 10.13 -7.52 -15.72
C GLU A 115 9.96 -9.02 -15.45
N ASN A 116 9.15 -9.36 -14.45
CA ASN A 116 8.81 -10.73 -14.04
C ASN A 116 10.02 -11.58 -13.62
N VAL A 117 11.06 -10.94 -13.07
CA VAL A 117 12.23 -11.61 -12.52
C VAL A 117 12.36 -11.27 -11.04
N ALA A 118 12.38 -12.30 -10.19
CA ALA A 118 12.50 -12.12 -8.74
C ALA A 118 13.85 -11.56 -8.34
N TRP A 119 13.84 -10.58 -7.45
CA TRP A 119 15.04 -10.11 -6.78
C TRP A 119 15.17 -10.82 -5.43
N PRO A 120 16.03 -11.84 -5.28
CA PRO A 120 16.20 -12.56 -4.02
C PRO A 120 16.84 -11.69 -2.93
N ARG A 121 17.42 -10.54 -3.31
CA ARG A 121 18.05 -9.55 -2.45
C ARG A 121 18.08 -8.19 -3.14
N MET A 122 18.20 -7.13 -2.35
CA MET A 122 18.32 -5.76 -2.86
C MET A 122 19.70 -5.46 -3.44
N THR A 123 20.75 -6.02 -2.83
CA THR A 123 22.14 -5.66 -3.09
C THR A 123 22.85 -6.64 -4.03
N LYS A 124 23.76 -6.12 -4.86
CA LYS A 124 24.68 -6.93 -5.68
C LYS A 124 25.54 -7.88 -4.86
N ASP A 125 26.00 -7.41 -3.70
CA ASP A 125 26.83 -8.17 -2.77
C ASP A 125 26.01 -8.91 -1.73
N THR A 126 26.50 -10.07 -1.28
CA THR A 126 25.78 -10.94 -0.33
C THR A 126 25.85 -10.41 1.09
N GLY A 127 26.77 -9.49 1.36
CA GLY A 127 26.83 -8.72 2.59
C GLY A 127 25.61 -7.82 2.69
N LYS A 128 24.75 -8.09 3.68
CA LYS A 128 23.56 -7.29 3.96
C LYS A 128 23.92 -6.12 4.88
N PRO A 129 23.80 -4.85 4.45
CA PRO A 129 23.99 -3.71 5.34
C PRO A 129 23.03 -3.78 6.52
N ILE A 130 23.50 -3.48 7.73
CA ILE A 130 22.71 -3.60 8.97
C ILE A 130 21.46 -2.71 8.94
N TRP A 131 21.54 -1.57 8.26
CA TRP A 131 20.45 -0.61 8.12
C TRP A 131 19.42 -0.99 7.05
N LEU A 132 19.67 -2.00 6.22
CA LEU A 132 18.77 -2.43 5.14
C LEU A 132 18.06 -3.74 5.52
N ALA A 133 16.74 -3.72 5.60
CA ALA A 133 15.93 -4.90 5.93
C ALA A 133 14.83 -5.15 4.91
N VAL A 134 14.37 -6.40 4.84
CA VAL A 134 13.20 -6.78 4.04
C VAL A 134 11.97 -6.26 4.77
N ASP A 135 11.05 -5.65 4.03
CA ASP A 135 9.73 -5.27 4.51
C ASP A 135 8.80 -6.48 4.47
N PHE A 136 8.75 -7.27 5.55
CA PHE A 136 7.92 -8.47 5.60
C PHE A 136 6.42 -8.17 5.65
N ASP A 137 6.04 -6.96 6.09
CA ASP A 137 4.63 -6.56 6.13
C ASP A 137 4.09 -6.39 4.70
N ASN A 138 4.93 -5.85 3.80
CA ASN A 138 4.62 -5.65 2.39
C ASN A 138 5.14 -6.77 1.46
N TRP A 139 5.98 -7.69 1.93
CA TRP A 139 6.46 -8.81 1.11
C TRP A 139 5.32 -9.79 0.80
N ARG A 140 5.18 -10.15 -0.48
CA ARG A 140 4.20 -11.11 -0.99
C ARG A 140 4.85 -11.91 -2.13
N ASP A 141 4.56 -13.20 -2.23
CA ASP A 141 4.96 -14.01 -3.39
C ASP A 141 4.12 -13.57 -4.59
N TRP A 142 4.70 -12.69 -5.40
CA TRP A 142 3.99 -11.98 -6.47
C TRP A 142 3.72 -12.83 -7.73
N GLU A 143 4.19 -14.09 -7.78
CA GLU A 143 3.84 -15.03 -8.87
C GLU A 143 2.36 -15.45 -8.86
N THR A 144 1.66 -15.24 -7.74
CA THR A 144 0.26 -15.68 -7.54
C THR A 144 -0.77 -14.56 -7.40
N GLU A 145 -0.38 -13.28 -7.34
CA GLU A 145 -1.30 -12.18 -7.01
C GLU A 145 -1.03 -10.91 -7.83
N GLU A 146 -1.80 -10.70 -8.91
CA GLU A 146 -1.71 -9.48 -9.72
C GLU A 146 -2.50 -8.28 -9.13
N GLU A 147 -3.37 -8.48 -8.13
CA GLU A 147 -4.34 -7.44 -7.70
C GLU A 147 -4.00 -6.66 -6.40
N GLU A 148 -3.50 -7.28 -5.33
CA GLU A 148 -3.38 -6.59 -4.03
C GLU A 148 -2.20 -5.60 -3.91
N GLY A 149 -1.11 -5.83 -4.67
CA GLY A 149 0.05 -4.92 -4.71
C GLY A 149 -0.18 -3.61 -5.49
N MET A 150 -1.33 -3.46 -6.16
CA MET A 150 -1.66 -2.29 -6.98
C MET A 150 -1.96 -1.03 -6.15
N ALA A 151 -2.51 -1.16 -4.94
CA ALA A 151 -2.96 -0.01 -4.15
C ALA A 151 -1.80 0.88 -3.65
N GLU A 152 -0.63 0.29 -3.38
CA GLU A 152 0.57 1.05 -3.01
C GLU A 152 1.27 1.63 -4.24
N TYR A 153 1.19 0.93 -5.38
CA TYR A 153 1.64 1.38 -6.69
C TYR A 153 0.84 2.59 -7.21
N GLU A 154 -0.47 2.62 -6.96
CA GLU A 154 -1.37 3.72 -7.32
C GLU A 154 -0.92 5.06 -6.74
N LYS A 155 -0.41 5.07 -5.50
CA LYS A 155 0.14 6.28 -4.87
C LYS A 155 1.35 6.86 -5.59
N TYR A 156 2.00 6.11 -6.46
CA TYR A 156 3.14 6.63 -7.23
C TYR A 156 2.77 7.03 -8.65
N LEU A 157 1.63 6.59 -9.19
CA LEU A 157 1.23 6.89 -10.55
C LEU A 157 0.82 8.36 -10.69
N ASP A 158 1.56 9.11 -11.50
CA ASP A 158 1.16 10.45 -11.91
C ASP A 158 -0.11 10.37 -12.79
N PRO A 159 -0.99 11.39 -12.75
CA PRO A 159 -2.16 11.49 -13.61
C PRO A 159 -1.80 11.89 -15.06
N ASP A 160 -0.52 11.78 -15.42
CA ASP A 160 -0.02 12.18 -16.73
C ASP A 160 -0.49 11.24 -17.83
N ASP A 161 -0.56 11.77 -19.05
CA ASP A 161 -0.98 10.99 -20.20
C ASP A 161 0.08 9.98 -20.63
N ARG A 162 -0.41 8.94 -21.29
CA ARG A 162 0.42 7.96 -21.99
C ARG A 162 0.09 8.01 -23.47
N GLY A 163 0.87 7.30 -24.26
CA GLY A 163 0.66 7.25 -25.71
C GLY A 163 1.90 6.81 -26.44
N VAL A 164 1.98 7.21 -27.70
CA VAL A 164 3.12 6.97 -28.58
C VAL A 164 3.54 8.25 -29.30
N VAL A 165 4.84 8.35 -29.60
CA VAL A 165 5.40 9.31 -30.56
C VAL A 165 6.12 8.52 -31.64
N ASN A 166 5.68 8.63 -32.90
CA ASN A 166 6.18 7.82 -34.02
C ASN A 166 6.22 6.31 -33.68
N ASP A 167 5.12 5.80 -33.12
CA ASP A 167 4.97 4.42 -32.60
C ASP A 167 5.90 4.02 -31.45
N ILE A 168 6.74 4.94 -30.95
CA ILE A 168 7.58 4.73 -29.76
C ILE A 168 6.74 5.01 -28.51
N PRO A 169 6.61 4.04 -27.58
CA PRO A 169 5.89 4.24 -26.33
C PRO A 169 6.44 5.39 -25.49
N VAL A 170 5.55 6.29 -25.10
CA VAL A 170 5.79 7.32 -24.09
C VAL A 170 5.51 6.72 -22.72
N LEU A 171 6.57 6.58 -21.93
CA LEU A 171 6.53 6.01 -20.59
C LEU A 171 6.03 7.00 -19.56
N ARG A 172 6.33 8.29 -19.76
CA ARG A 172 6.01 9.37 -18.82
C ARG A 172 6.02 10.72 -19.54
N VAL A 173 5.19 11.64 -19.06
CA VAL A 173 5.23 13.05 -19.43
C VAL A 173 5.34 13.88 -18.16
N THR A 174 6.39 14.70 -18.06
CA THR A 174 6.52 15.68 -16.97
C THR A 174 6.60 17.10 -17.53
N ARG A 175 6.35 18.10 -16.70
CA ARG A 175 6.55 19.51 -17.06
C ARG A 175 7.89 19.98 -16.50
N GLN A 176 8.57 20.85 -17.25
CA GLN A 176 9.70 21.65 -16.79
C GLN A 176 9.49 23.07 -17.31
N GLY A 177 9.03 23.99 -16.47
CA GLY A 177 8.52 25.27 -16.96
C GLY A 177 7.35 25.08 -17.93
N ALA A 178 7.42 25.77 -19.07
CA ALA A 178 6.44 25.64 -20.15
C ALA A 178 6.58 24.32 -20.95
N ASP A 179 7.74 23.66 -20.88
CA ASP A 179 8.06 22.51 -21.72
C ASP A 179 7.45 21.21 -21.18
N ALA A 180 6.93 20.39 -22.09
CA ALA A 180 6.48 19.03 -21.81
C ALA A 180 7.58 18.03 -22.17
N LEU A 181 8.20 17.42 -21.15
CA LEU A 181 9.23 16.42 -21.30
C LEU A 181 8.61 15.03 -21.48
N HIS A 182 8.84 14.43 -22.64
CA HIS A 182 8.35 13.09 -22.99
C HIS A 182 9.46 12.06 -22.80
N PHE A 183 9.25 11.12 -21.88
CA PHE A 183 10.17 10.00 -21.64
C PHE A 183 9.78 8.85 -22.55
N VAL A 184 10.59 8.61 -23.58
CA VAL A 184 10.37 7.57 -24.58
C VAL A 184 11.32 6.39 -24.40
N THR A 185 10.88 5.21 -24.84
CA THR A 185 11.68 3.97 -24.76
C THR A 185 12.89 3.96 -25.70
N SER A 186 12.86 4.74 -26.79
CA SER A 186 13.92 4.82 -27.78
C SER A 186 14.14 6.29 -28.21
N PRO A 187 15.39 6.70 -28.49
CA PRO A 187 15.68 8.08 -28.90
C PRO A 187 15.07 8.40 -30.26
N LEU A 188 14.60 9.65 -30.41
CA LEU A 188 14.11 10.21 -31.67
C LEU A 188 15.20 11.12 -32.29
N PRO A 189 15.43 11.07 -33.61
CA PRO A 189 16.37 11.98 -34.27
C PRO A 189 15.93 13.44 -34.11
N GLU A 190 16.88 14.32 -33.78
CA GLU A 190 16.59 15.75 -33.69
C GLU A 190 16.07 16.29 -35.03
N GLY A 191 15.01 17.11 -34.98
CA GLY A 191 14.38 17.70 -36.16
C GLY A 191 13.46 16.76 -36.95
N CYS A 192 13.23 15.52 -36.48
CA CYS A 192 12.23 14.65 -37.11
C CYS A 192 10.80 15.16 -36.87
N GLU A 193 9.93 14.96 -37.85
CA GLU A 193 8.49 15.12 -37.66
C GLU A 193 7.99 14.07 -36.65
N ALA A 194 7.23 14.52 -35.67
CA ALA A 194 6.74 13.69 -34.56
C ALA A 194 5.21 13.58 -34.63
N HIS A 195 4.72 12.38 -34.97
CA HIS A 195 3.31 12.03 -34.88
C HIS A 195 2.99 11.47 -33.50
N MET A 196 2.16 12.18 -32.74
CA MET A 196 1.80 11.79 -31.39
C MET A 196 0.38 11.25 -31.32
N LYS A 197 0.18 10.15 -30.59
CA LYS A 197 -1.14 9.59 -30.29
C LYS A 197 -1.26 9.32 -28.81
N VAL A 198 -2.25 9.96 -28.17
CA VAL A 198 -2.56 9.78 -26.75
C VAL A 198 -3.31 8.46 -26.54
N ASP A 199 -3.03 7.80 -25.42
CA ASP A 199 -3.87 6.74 -24.87
C ASP A 199 -5.21 7.34 -24.44
N TRP A 200 -6.19 7.25 -25.35
CA TRP A 200 -7.49 7.87 -25.15
C TRP A 200 -8.28 7.25 -24.00
N GLU A 201 -8.14 5.94 -23.75
CA GLU A 201 -8.87 5.29 -22.67
C GLU A 201 -8.43 5.85 -21.31
N ARG A 202 -7.11 5.97 -21.11
CA ARG A 202 -6.54 6.62 -19.92
C ARG A 202 -6.93 8.09 -19.82
N ARG A 203 -6.79 8.86 -20.91
CA ARG A 203 -7.10 10.29 -20.91
C ARG A 203 -8.57 10.54 -20.58
N PHE A 204 -9.46 9.77 -21.20
CA PHE A 204 -10.90 9.91 -20.99
C PHE A 204 -11.30 9.50 -19.57
N ASP A 205 -10.73 8.42 -19.03
CA ASP A 205 -10.92 8.04 -17.64
C ASP A 205 -10.50 9.18 -16.67
N HIS A 206 -9.31 9.75 -16.86
CA HIS A 206 -8.86 10.89 -16.05
C HIS A 206 -9.80 12.09 -16.15
N MET A 207 -10.28 12.42 -17.35
CA MET A 207 -11.27 13.49 -17.55
C MET A 207 -12.57 13.21 -16.81
N GLN A 208 -13.04 11.97 -16.80
CA GLN A 208 -14.23 11.55 -16.07
C GLN A 208 -14.03 11.71 -14.56
N GLN A 209 -12.92 11.19 -14.02
CA GLN A 209 -12.64 11.28 -12.58
C GLN A 209 -12.36 12.71 -12.11
N HIS A 210 -11.84 13.58 -12.98
CA HIS A 210 -11.58 14.99 -12.65
C HIS A 210 -12.86 15.84 -12.67
N SER A 211 -13.81 15.53 -13.56
CA SER A 211 -15.05 16.30 -13.70
C SER A 211 -16.15 15.89 -12.73
N ALA A 212 -16.16 14.63 -12.30
CA ALA A 212 -17.13 14.10 -11.34
C ALA A 212 -17.16 14.88 -10.00
N PRO A 213 -16.02 15.21 -9.35
CA PRO A 213 -15.97 16.05 -8.14
C PRO A 213 -16.61 17.43 -8.34
N SER A 214 -16.36 18.10 -9.47
CA SER A 214 -16.87 19.44 -9.76
C SER A 214 -18.39 19.48 -9.92
N SER A 215 -19.04 18.33 -10.16
CA SER A 215 -20.50 18.24 -10.19
C SER A 215 -21.14 18.12 -8.80
N THR A 216 -20.34 17.89 -7.74
CA THR A 216 -20.80 17.73 -6.35
C THR A 216 -20.77 19.03 -5.53
N SER A 217 -20.07 20.04 -6.03
CA SER A 217 -19.57 21.20 -5.27
C SER A 217 -20.62 22.19 -4.77
N ARG A 218 -21.82 22.19 -5.36
CA ARG A 218 -22.91 23.15 -5.04
C ARG A 218 -24.25 22.50 -4.67
N LEU A 219 -24.28 21.21 -4.38
CA LEU A 219 -25.54 20.51 -4.10
C LEU A 219 -26.02 20.82 -2.67
N ARG A 220 -27.11 21.59 -2.55
CA ARG A 220 -27.80 21.87 -1.27
C ARG A 220 -28.26 20.56 -0.63
N LEU A 221 -27.70 20.21 0.53
CA LEU A 221 -28.24 19.15 1.38
C LEU A 221 -29.43 19.70 2.20
N PRO A 222 -30.58 18.99 2.25
CA PRO A 222 -31.83 19.54 2.79
C PRO A 222 -31.82 19.94 4.28
N GLU A 223 -30.82 19.52 5.07
CA GLU A 223 -30.73 19.83 6.51
C GLU A 223 -29.66 20.88 6.86
N TRP A 224 -28.99 21.50 5.88
CA TRP A 224 -27.96 22.51 6.13
C TRP A 224 -28.54 23.91 5.89
N SER A 225 -28.63 24.73 6.93
CA SER A 225 -29.21 26.08 6.88
C SER A 225 -28.33 27.12 6.17
N GLU A 226 -27.12 26.74 5.77
CA GLU A 226 -26.17 27.62 5.06
C GLU A 226 -25.62 26.89 3.82
N GLU A 227 -25.34 27.65 2.76
CA GLU A 227 -24.59 27.16 1.61
C GLU A 227 -23.21 26.70 2.11
N VAL A 228 -22.92 25.41 2.02
CA VAL A 228 -21.56 24.91 2.21
C VAL A 228 -21.01 24.59 0.83
N PRO A 229 -20.39 25.58 0.16
CA PRO A 229 -19.81 25.35 -1.14
C PRO A 229 -18.57 24.45 -0.96
N PHE A 230 -18.39 23.41 -1.77
CA PHE A 230 -17.21 22.53 -1.74
C PHE A 230 -16.29 22.89 -2.93
N ILE A 231 -15.04 23.32 -2.69
CA ILE A 231 -14.13 23.76 -3.78
C ILE A 231 -13.57 22.55 -4.51
N VAL A 232 -13.30 22.54 -5.80
CA VAL A 232 -12.54 21.42 -6.39
C VAL A 232 -11.14 21.89 -6.76
N HIS A 233 -10.14 21.48 -5.98
CA HIS A 233 -8.73 21.73 -6.28
C HIS A 233 -7.96 20.44 -6.54
N PRO A 234 -7.24 20.29 -7.65
CA PRO A 234 -6.27 19.22 -7.82
C PRO A 234 -5.06 19.38 -6.89
N ASN A 235 -4.71 18.36 -6.12
CA ASN A 235 -3.34 18.14 -5.66
C ASN A 235 -2.52 17.62 -6.84
N VAL A 236 -2.10 18.54 -7.72
CA VAL A 236 -0.87 18.33 -8.49
C VAL A 236 0.23 19.05 -7.70
N LEU A 237 1.35 18.36 -7.47
CA LEU A 237 2.53 18.94 -6.83
C LEU A 237 2.89 20.27 -7.51
N PRO A 238 3.36 21.28 -6.76
CA PRO A 238 3.68 22.58 -7.32
C PRO A 238 4.95 22.44 -8.16
N HIS A 239 4.81 22.29 -9.48
CA HIS A 239 5.82 22.68 -10.45
C HIS A 239 5.14 23.05 -11.78
N ASP A 240 5.10 24.37 -11.99
CA ASP A 240 5.17 25.11 -13.24
C ASP A 240 3.92 25.14 -14.19
N LEU A 241 3.40 26.37 -14.38
CA LEU A 241 2.48 26.87 -15.44
C LEU A 241 3.31 27.79 -16.37
N PRO A 242 3.08 27.91 -17.72
CA PRO A 242 1.80 28.24 -18.41
C PRO A 242 1.26 27.26 -19.46
N ALA A 243 0.06 27.61 -19.94
CA ALA A 243 -0.71 27.08 -21.07
C ALA A 243 0.03 26.89 -22.41
N ALA A 244 -0.29 25.76 -23.09
CA ALA A 244 -0.45 25.69 -24.54
C ALA A 244 -1.24 24.44 -24.97
N LEU A 245 -2.29 24.70 -25.76
CA LEU A 245 -2.99 23.85 -26.75
C LEU A 245 -4.02 22.79 -26.31
N LEU A 246 -5.29 23.20 -26.43
CA LEU A 246 -6.44 22.41 -26.89
C LEU A 246 -6.31 22.12 -28.40
N GLY A 247 -6.75 20.93 -28.82
CA GLY A 247 -7.20 20.71 -30.20
C GLY A 247 -6.67 19.41 -30.82
N VAL A 248 -7.62 18.52 -31.15
CA VAL A 248 -7.71 17.63 -32.32
C VAL A 248 -6.41 17.18 -33.02
N ALA A 249 -6.37 15.88 -33.31
CA ALA A 249 -5.52 15.17 -34.28
C ALA A 249 -4.71 16.05 -35.29
N GLU A 250 -3.44 15.66 -35.46
CA GLU A 250 -2.41 16.24 -36.34
C GLU A 250 -1.84 17.61 -35.95
N VAL A 251 -0.66 17.62 -35.28
CA VAL A 251 0.20 18.81 -35.21
C VAL A 251 1.67 18.42 -35.36
N LEU A 252 2.25 18.85 -36.48
CA LEU A 252 3.69 19.03 -36.72
C LEU A 252 4.27 20.02 -35.71
N ILE A 253 5.24 19.61 -34.89
CA ILE A 253 5.95 20.51 -33.96
C ILE A 253 7.34 20.85 -34.52
N GLN A 254 7.49 22.09 -35.01
CA GLN A 254 8.80 22.73 -35.13
C GLN A 254 9.12 23.49 -33.83
N GLY A 255 10.21 23.09 -33.18
CA GLY A 255 10.96 23.92 -32.25
C GLY A 255 10.71 23.67 -30.77
N SER A 256 11.57 22.87 -30.16
CA SER A 256 11.82 22.89 -28.70
C SER A 256 13.33 22.85 -28.48
N ARG A 257 13.85 23.73 -27.62
CA ARG A 257 15.27 23.79 -27.20
C ARG A 257 15.34 23.65 -25.68
N ILE A 258 16.38 22.96 -25.19
CA ILE A 258 16.61 22.55 -23.79
C ILE A 258 17.68 23.46 -23.15
N VAL A 259 17.43 24.19 -22.04
CA VAL A 259 18.46 24.73 -21.09
C VAL A 259 17.91 25.08 -19.66
N GLN A 260 18.76 24.95 -18.62
CA GLN A 260 18.60 25.06 -17.14
C GLN A 260 18.45 26.48 -16.49
N ALA A 261 18.00 26.51 -15.21
CA ALA A 261 17.68 27.67 -14.33
C ALA A 261 18.65 27.92 -13.13
N PRO A 262 18.47 29.01 -12.33
CA PRO A 262 18.47 28.88 -10.83
C PRO A 262 17.62 29.90 -9.96
N ASN A 263 17.22 29.42 -8.75
CA ASN A 263 17.01 30.03 -7.37
C ASN A 263 15.79 30.90 -6.88
N ARG A 264 14.92 30.27 -6.03
CA ARG A 264 14.31 30.52 -4.66
C ARG A 264 13.83 31.92 -4.14
N VAL A 265 12.67 31.96 -3.39
CA VAL A 265 12.40 32.48 -1.98
C VAL A 265 10.88 32.47 -1.62
N ASP A 266 10.51 32.12 -0.37
CA ASP A 266 9.14 32.00 0.22
C ASP A 266 8.61 33.26 0.96
N LEU A 267 7.27 33.38 1.22
CA LEU A 267 6.58 33.77 2.50
C LEU A 267 5.02 33.85 2.36
N PRO A 268 4.19 33.83 3.45
CA PRO A 268 2.84 33.24 3.48
C PRO A 268 1.67 34.24 3.64
N SER A 269 0.42 33.82 3.38
CA SER A 269 -0.77 34.45 3.98
C SER A 269 -2.02 33.55 4.09
N SER A 270 -2.91 33.90 5.02
CA SER A 270 -3.95 33.11 5.71
C SER A 270 -5.39 33.58 5.42
N SER A 271 -6.38 32.66 5.38
CA SER A 271 -7.74 32.69 6.03
C SER A 271 -8.78 31.77 5.33
N PRO A 272 -9.81 31.23 6.02
CA PRO A 272 -10.48 29.99 5.62
C PRO A 272 -11.78 30.19 4.83
N SER A 273 -11.88 29.51 3.68
CA SER A 273 -13.12 29.12 3.01
C SER A 273 -13.16 27.58 2.95
N ALA A 274 -14.34 26.97 3.04
CA ALA A 274 -14.47 25.50 3.02
C ALA A 274 -14.02 24.95 1.65
N LEU A 275 -12.81 24.37 1.61
CA LEU A 275 -12.10 23.93 0.41
C LEU A 275 -12.23 22.42 0.24
N MET A 276 -12.73 21.94 -0.91
CA MET A 276 -12.62 20.53 -1.28
C MET A 276 -11.41 20.34 -2.22
N GLN A 277 -10.81 19.16 -2.16
CA GLN A 277 -9.51 18.91 -2.78
C GLN A 277 -9.51 17.52 -3.40
N ILE A 278 -9.33 17.44 -4.72
CA ILE A 278 -8.97 16.20 -5.38
C ILE A 278 -7.61 15.81 -4.85
N ARG A 279 -7.61 14.79 -3.99
CA ARG A 279 -6.41 14.33 -3.32
C ARG A 279 -5.67 13.33 -4.20
N GLU A 280 -6.42 12.45 -4.86
CA GLU A 280 -5.87 11.35 -5.64
C GLU A 280 -6.87 10.90 -6.71
N LEU A 281 -6.42 10.88 -7.97
CA LEU A 281 -7.11 10.20 -9.08
C LEU A 281 -6.40 8.86 -9.31
N GLY A 282 -6.50 7.96 -8.32
CA GLY A 282 -5.88 6.64 -8.39
C GLY A 282 -6.40 5.83 -9.59
N ARG A 283 -5.83 4.66 -9.89
CA ARG A 283 -6.24 3.88 -11.08
C ARG A 283 -7.61 3.24 -10.91
N GLN A 284 -7.93 2.72 -9.73
CA GLN A 284 -9.22 2.06 -9.48
C GLN A 284 -10.27 2.98 -8.84
N ARG A 285 -9.86 3.88 -7.95
CA ARG A 285 -10.75 4.78 -7.21
C ARG A 285 -10.20 6.19 -7.10
N SER A 286 -11.10 7.15 -6.91
CA SER A 286 -10.77 8.55 -6.75
C SER A 286 -11.19 9.04 -5.37
N VAL A 287 -10.40 9.97 -4.82
CA VAL A 287 -10.59 10.48 -3.47
C VAL A 287 -10.59 12.00 -3.47
N ILE A 288 -11.62 12.57 -2.85
CA ILE A 288 -11.77 14.01 -2.63
C ILE A 288 -11.86 14.28 -1.13
N GLU A 289 -11.06 15.22 -0.63
CA GLU A 289 -11.13 15.70 0.74
C GLU A 289 -12.23 16.77 0.85
N LEU A 290 -13.07 16.65 1.85
CA LEU A 290 -14.18 17.54 2.17
C LEU A 290 -13.93 18.17 3.54
N ASP A 291 -14.21 19.46 3.66
CA ASP A 291 -14.04 20.22 4.90
C ASP A 291 -15.24 20.02 5.85
N THR A 292 -15.49 18.76 6.20
CA THR A 292 -16.54 18.34 7.12
C THR A 292 -16.02 17.19 8.01
N PRO A 293 -16.39 17.14 9.30
CA PRO A 293 -15.95 16.09 10.22
C PRO A 293 -16.55 14.71 9.91
N GLY A 294 -17.60 14.65 9.08
CA GLY A 294 -18.22 13.41 8.64
C GLY A 294 -19.41 13.63 7.74
N LEU A 295 -19.86 12.56 7.08
CA LEU A 295 -21.10 12.50 6.30
C LEU A 295 -21.92 11.31 6.78
N LYS A 296 -23.21 11.55 7.03
CA LYS A 296 -24.17 10.48 7.35
C LYS A 296 -24.51 9.67 6.08
N PRO A 297 -24.88 8.39 6.19
CA PRO A 297 -25.26 7.56 5.04
C PRO A 297 -26.33 8.20 4.15
N GLU A 298 -27.34 8.84 4.74
CA GLU A 298 -28.45 9.48 4.00
C GLU A 298 -27.96 10.67 3.16
N GLN A 299 -26.93 11.38 3.64
CA GLN A 299 -26.32 12.50 2.92
C GLN A 299 -25.50 12.00 1.72
N LEU A 300 -24.81 10.86 1.87
CA LEU A 300 -24.08 10.23 0.77
C LEU A 300 -25.02 9.75 -0.33
N GLU A 301 -26.14 9.12 0.04
CA GLU A 301 -27.15 8.67 -0.91
C GLU A 301 -27.80 9.85 -1.65
N PHE A 302 -28.17 10.91 -0.92
CA PHE A 302 -28.69 12.13 -1.52
C PHE A 302 -27.69 12.76 -2.51
N LEU A 303 -26.41 12.83 -2.13
CA LEU A 303 -25.35 13.38 -2.97
C LEU A 303 -25.18 12.56 -4.25
N GLU A 304 -25.03 11.24 -4.13
CA GLU A 304 -24.90 10.32 -5.27
C GLU A 304 -26.09 10.47 -6.23
N ARG A 305 -27.32 10.44 -5.70
CA ARG A 305 -28.53 10.59 -6.51
C ARG A 305 -28.54 11.90 -7.27
N THR A 306 -28.26 13.00 -6.59
CA THR A 306 -28.35 14.35 -7.15
C THR A 306 -27.29 14.59 -8.23
N VAL A 307 -26.06 14.10 -8.04
CA VAL A 307 -25.03 14.16 -9.09
C VAL A 307 -25.44 13.34 -10.31
N ASN A 308 -25.94 12.12 -10.11
CA ASN A 308 -26.41 11.28 -11.21
C ASN A 308 -27.61 11.90 -11.95
N GLU A 309 -28.46 12.68 -11.27
CA GLU A 309 -29.52 13.47 -11.94
C GLU A 309 -28.92 14.53 -12.88
N LYS A 310 -27.85 15.23 -12.48
CA LYS A 310 -27.16 16.20 -13.34
C LYS A 310 -26.41 15.55 -14.49
N ILE A 311 -25.83 14.37 -14.27
CA ILE A 311 -25.23 13.55 -15.33
C ILE A 311 -26.29 13.18 -16.38
N ARG A 312 -27.45 12.68 -15.94
CA ARG A 312 -28.58 12.34 -16.84
C ARG A 312 -29.15 13.57 -17.56
N ALA A 313 -29.18 14.72 -16.89
CA ALA A 313 -29.59 15.98 -17.50
C ALA A 313 -28.60 16.51 -18.55
N SER A 314 -27.45 15.84 -18.74
CA SER A 314 -26.44 16.19 -19.75
C SER A 314 -25.98 17.65 -19.63
N VAL A 315 -25.71 18.10 -18.39
CA VAL A 315 -25.30 19.47 -18.12
C VAL A 315 -23.97 19.79 -18.84
N PRO A 316 -23.88 20.88 -19.61
CA PRO A 316 -22.65 21.28 -20.30
C PRO A 316 -21.51 21.66 -19.33
N VAL A 317 -20.28 21.39 -19.77
CA VAL A 317 -19.05 21.81 -19.09
C VAL A 317 -18.27 22.70 -20.05
N ASN A 318 -18.23 23.99 -19.73
CA ASN A 318 -17.63 25.03 -20.54
C ASN A 318 -16.26 25.42 -20.00
N VAL A 319 -15.35 25.77 -20.91
CA VAL A 319 -14.01 26.24 -20.60
C VAL A 319 -13.88 27.67 -21.06
N ARG A 320 -13.47 28.58 -20.18
CA ARG A 320 -13.14 29.96 -20.52
C ARG A 320 -11.68 30.25 -20.16
N GLU A 321 -10.98 30.90 -21.07
CA GLU A 321 -9.64 31.42 -20.84
C GLU A 321 -9.76 32.93 -20.65
N VAL A 322 -9.31 33.42 -19.50
CA VAL A 322 -9.39 34.83 -19.14
C VAL A 322 -8.02 35.37 -18.77
N SER A 323 -7.80 36.69 -18.94
CA SER A 323 -6.59 37.34 -18.44
C SER A 323 -6.58 37.40 -16.92
N VAL A 324 -5.40 37.57 -16.33
CA VAL A 324 -5.25 37.71 -14.87
C VAL A 324 -6.07 38.89 -14.31
N ASP A 325 -6.20 39.95 -15.09
CA ASP A 325 -6.94 41.17 -14.71
C ASP A 325 -8.46 41.10 -15.00
N ASP A 326 -8.98 39.96 -15.46
CA ASP A 326 -10.41 39.84 -15.79
C ASP A 326 -11.27 39.85 -14.50
N PRO A 327 -12.32 40.69 -14.40
CA PRO A 327 -13.20 40.72 -13.23
C PRO A 327 -13.86 39.37 -12.88
N LEU A 328 -13.96 38.45 -13.84
CA LEU A 328 -14.44 37.08 -13.60
C LEU A 328 -13.50 36.29 -12.68
N VAL A 329 -12.22 36.61 -12.63
CA VAL A 329 -11.23 35.93 -11.76
C VAL A 329 -11.55 36.15 -10.29
N GLU A 330 -12.05 37.33 -9.91
CA GLU A 330 -12.47 37.64 -8.54
C GLU A 330 -13.82 36.99 -8.17
N GLN A 331 -14.65 36.70 -9.17
CA GLN A 331 -15.99 36.11 -8.99
C GLN A 331 -15.96 34.58 -8.94
N VAL A 332 -14.85 33.97 -9.37
CA VAL A 332 -14.66 32.52 -9.45
C VAL A 332 -13.86 32.02 -8.25
N ARG A 333 -14.18 30.82 -7.79
CA ARG A 333 -13.53 30.22 -6.63
C ARG A 333 -12.06 29.90 -6.93
N SER A 334 -11.16 30.43 -6.11
CA SER A 334 -9.71 30.23 -6.28
C SER A 334 -8.98 30.04 -4.95
N ARG A 335 -7.77 29.48 -5.04
CA ARG A 335 -6.77 29.43 -3.96
C ARG A 335 -5.77 30.59 -4.06
N GLY A 336 -6.03 31.56 -4.93
CA GLY A 336 -5.00 32.39 -5.53
C GLY A 336 -4.28 31.66 -6.67
N LEU A 337 -3.53 32.42 -7.47
CA LEU A 337 -2.63 31.92 -8.50
C LEU A 337 -1.27 31.63 -7.84
N PRO A 338 -0.54 30.59 -8.26
CA PRO A 338 0.88 30.45 -7.91
C PRO A 338 1.67 31.72 -8.26
N ASP A 339 2.69 32.06 -7.46
CA ASP A 339 3.50 33.28 -7.64
C ASP A 339 4.26 33.32 -8.99
N ASP A 340 4.42 32.17 -9.63
CA ASP A 340 5.06 31.94 -10.92
C ASP A 340 4.05 31.75 -12.07
N HIS A 341 2.76 32.04 -11.87
CA HIS A 341 1.76 31.91 -12.92
C HIS A 341 2.06 32.85 -14.10
N ALA A 342 2.34 32.27 -15.25
CA ALA A 342 2.28 32.97 -16.54
C ALA A 342 1.16 32.37 -17.41
N GLY A 343 0.65 33.17 -18.35
CA GLY A 343 -0.42 32.78 -19.29
C GLY A 343 -1.84 33.10 -18.83
N PRO A 344 -2.86 32.74 -19.62
CA PRO A 344 -4.27 32.97 -19.27
C PRO A 344 -4.75 31.98 -18.20
N ILE A 345 -5.71 32.44 -17.39
CA ILE A 345 -6.37 31.66 -16.35
C ILE A 345 -7.50 30.85 -16.97
N ARG A 346 -7.51 29.54 -16.70
CA ARG A 346 -8.56 28.64 -17.18
C ARG A 346 -9.64 28.45 -16.12
N ILE A 347 -10.85 28.85 -16.47
CA ILE A 347 -12.06 28.70 -15.67
C ILE A 347 -12.91 27.57 -16.28
N ILE A 348 -13.29 26.62 -15.43
CA ILE A 348 -14.17 25.51 -15.79
C ILE A 348 -15.54 25.79 -15.17
N GLU A 349 -16.53 25.96 -16.02
CA GLU A 349 -17.92 26.21 -15.65
C GLU A 349 -18.76 24.98 -15.96
N ILE A 350 -19.34 24.37 -14.93
CA ILE A 350 -20.40 23.38 -15.06
C ILE A 350 -21.70 24.14 -14.92
N GLU A 351 -22.45 24.24 -16.02
CA GLU A 351 -23.56 25.18 -16.16
C GLU A 351 -24.58 25.04 -15.02
N GLY A 352 -24.85 26.13 -14.31
CA GLY A 352 -25.81 26.17 -13.21
C GLY A 352 -25.42 25.36 -11.97
N ILE A 353 -24.20 24.82 -11.91
CA ILE A 353 -23.67 24.06 -10.78
C ILE A 353 -22.45 24.79 -10.22
N ASP A 354 -21.36 24.87 -10.97
CA ASP A 354 -20.08 25.28 -10.41
C ASP A 354 -19.23 26.08 -11.40
N SER A 355 -18.34 26.92 -10.89
CA SER A 355 -17.34 27.62 -11.67
C SER A 355 -16.06 27.74 -10.84
N ASN A 356 -14.98 27.09 -11.30
CA ASN A 356 -13.71 27.02 -10.60
C ASN A 356 -12.53 27.22 -11.54
N MET A 357 -11.43 27.77 -11.02
CA MET A 357 -10.15 27.80 -11.72
C MET A 357 -9.50 26.42 -11.69
N CYS A 358 -9.31 25.80 -12.85
CA CYS A 358 -8.72 24.47 -12.95
C CYS A 358 -7.92 24.29 -14.24
N CYS A 359 -6.69 23.79 -14.10
CA CYS A 359 -5.80 23.46 -15.21
C CYS A 359 -5.93 22.00 -15.67
N GLY A 360 -6.72 21.18 -14.95
CA GLY A 360 -6.95 19.77 -15.25
C GLY A 360 -7.85 19.55 -16.48
N THR A 361 -7.80 18.36 -17.05
CA THR A 361 -8.60 18.02 -18.25
C THR A 361 -10.01 17.61 -17.85
N HIS A 362 -11.02 18.14 -18.54
CA HIS A 362 -12.44 17.92 -18.20
C HIS A 362 -13.21 17.40 -19.41
N VAL A 363 -14.26 16.62 -19.15
CA VAL A 363 -15.27 16.30 -20.18
C VAL A 363 -16.03 17.58 -20.57
N SER A 364 -16.55 17.64 -21.80
CA SER A 364 -17.36 18.77 -22.27
C SER A 364 -18.83 18.71 -21.85
N ASN A 365 -19.27 17.56 -21.32
CA ASN A 365 -20.65 17.34 -20.89
C ASN A 365 -20.69 16.29 -19.77
N LEU A 366 -21.51 16.50 -18.73
CA LEU A 366 -21.59 15.56 -17.61
C LEU A 366 -22.09 14.18 -18.02
N SER A 367 -22.86 14.05 -19.11
CA SER A 367 -23.30 12.73 -19.61
C SER A 367 -22.14 11.80 -19.97
N HIS A 368 -20.97 12.35 -20.32
CA HIS A 368 -19.75 11.58 -20.56
C HIS A 368 -19.27 10.83 -19.32
N LEU A 369 -19.69 11.23 -18.12
CA LEU A 369 -19.42 10.50 -16.89
C LEU A 369 -20.18 9.18 -16.80
N GLN A 370 -21.25 8.98 -17.60
CA GLN A 370 -22.20 7.87 -17.54
C GLN A 370 -22.95 7.79 -16.21
N ALA A 371 -22.23 7.56 -15.11
CA ALA A 371 -22.70 7.60 -13.74
C ALA A 371 -21.55 7.95 -12.79
N ILE A 372 -21.89 8.27 -11.54
CA ILE A 372 -20.97 8.29 -10.41
C ILE A 372 -21.45 7.30 -9.35
N LYS A 373 -20.51 6.59 -8.71
CA LYS A 373 -20.77 5.77 -7.53
C LYS A 373 -19.88 6.25 -6.37
N ILE A 374 -20.51 6.57 -5.25
CA ILE A 374 -19.84 6.85 -3.98
C ILE A 374 -19.63 5.52 -3.27
N LEU A 375 -18.36 5.22 -2.96
CA LEU A 375 -17.96 3.97 -2.30
C LEU A 375 -17.96 4.11 -0.78
N GLY A 376 -17.80 5.33 -0.27
CA GLY A 376 -17.86 5.62 1.16
C GLY A 376 -17.09 6.87 1.55
N VAL A 377 -16.92 7.04 2.86
CA VAL A 377 -16.17 8.14 3.44
C VAL A 377 -15.17 7.62 4.47
N GLU A 378 -13.93 8.09 4.38
CA GLU A 378 -12.87 7.82 5.35
C GLU A 378 -12.52 9.08 6.15
N LYS A 379 -11.94 8.93 7.34
CA LYS A 379 -11.47 10.08 8.13
C LYS A 379 -10.29 10.77 7.43
N GLY A 380 -10.41 12.07 7.23
CA GLY A 380 -9.36 12.95 6.70
C GLY A 380 -8.49 13.56 7.82
N LYS A 381 -7.51 14.40 7.43
CA LYS A 381 -6.66 15.12 8.39
C LYS A 381 -7.43 16.31 8.98
N LYS A 382 -7.20 16.66 10.25
CA LYS A 382 -7.71 17.90 10.90
C LYS A 382 -9.25 18.10 10.77
N ASN A 383 -10.06 17.14 11.24
CA ASN A 383 -11.55 17.19 11.19
C ASN A 383 -12.15 17.28 9.78
N LYS A 384 -11.47 16.71 8.79
CA LYS A 384 -11.96 16.57 7.42
C LYS A 384 -12.38 15.14 7.10
N SER A 385 -13.01 14.96 5.95
CA SER A 385 -13.49 13.66 5.46
C SER A 385 -13.01 13.40 4.04
N ASN A 386 -12.57 12.18 3.74
CA ASN A 386 -12.19 11.76 2.39
C ASN A 386 -13.36 11.00 1.77
N LEU A 387 -14.06 11.60 0.81
CA LEU A 387 -15.08 10.93 0.01
C LEU A 387 -14.41 10.11 -1.08
N ILE A 388 -14.77 8.83 -1.17
CA ILE A 388 -14.23 7.88 -2.15
C ILE A 388 -15.32 7.64 -3.19
N PHE A 389 -14.97 7.78 -4.46
CA PHE A 389 -15.90 7.61 -5.56
C PHE A 389 -15.22 7.03 -6.81
N ILE A 390 -16.05 6.59 -7.74
CA ILE A 390 -15.69 6.19 -9.11
C ILE A 390 -16.71 6.77 -10.09
N ALA A 391 -16.28 7.10 -11.30
CA ALA A 391 -17.14 7.55 -12.38
C ALA A 391 -16.81 6.83 -13.70
N GLY A 392 -17.73 6.87 -14.66
CA GLY A 392 -17.47 6.37 -16.01
C GLY A 392 -17.18 4.88 -16.10
N ASN A 393 -16.20 4.52 -16.93
CA ASN A 393 -15.88 3.12 -17.23
C ASN A 393 -15.47 2.32 -15.98
N ARG A 394 -14.93 2.99 -14.95
CA ARG A 394 -14.58 2.36 -13.68
C ARG A 394 -15.78 1.73 -12.97
N ILE A 395 -16.98 2.28 -13.16
CA ILE A 395 -18.21 1.68 -12.60
C ILE A 395 -18.49 0.35 -13.29
N LEU A 396 -18.37 0.28 -14.62
CA LEU A 396 -18.59 -0.96 -15.35
C LEU A 396 -17.59 -2.04 -14.92
N GLN A 397 -16.31 -1.69 -14.85
CA GLN A 397 -15.25 -2.58 -14.36
C GLN A 397 -15.51 -3.06 -12.92
N TYR A 398 -15.94 -2.15 -12.04
CA TYR A 398 -16.29 -2.49 -10.66
C TYR A 398 -17.49 -3.44 -10.60
N THR A 399 -18.56 -3.17 -11.37
CA THR A 399 -19.76 -4.02 -11.43
C THR A 399 -19.44 -5.41 -11.99
N ASP A 400 -18.61 -5.52 -13.02
CA ASP A 400 -18.18 -6.81 -13.58
C ASP A 400 -17.42 -7.64 -12.53
N LYS A 401 -16.56 -7.00 -11.75
CA LYS A 401 -15.85 -7.65 -10.64
C LYS A 401 -16.83 -8.11 -9.55
N CYS A 402 -17.74 -7.26 -9.11
CA CYS A 402 -18.77 -7.61 -8.13
C CYS A 402 -19.63 -8.79 -8.60
N PHE A 403 -20.09 -8.76 -9.84
CA PHE A 403 -20.92 -9.82 -10.42
C PHE A 403 -20.16 -11.14 -10.55
N SER A 404 -18.88 -11.09 -10.90
CA SER A 404 -18.02 -12.29 -10.97
C SER A 404 -17.85 -12.94 -9.59
N VAL A 405 -17.62 -12.13 -8.55
CA VAL A 405 -17.55 -12.61 -7.15
C VAL A 405 -18.88 -13.21 -6.71
N GLU A 406 -20.00 -12.54 -6.99
CA GLU A 406 -21.34 -13.03 -6.66
C GLU A 406 -21.64 -14.38 -7.34
N LYS A 407 -21.26 -14.55 -8.60
CA LYS A 407 -21.39 -15.82 -9.33
C LYS A 407 -20.54 -16.94 -8.72
N ALA A 408 -19.34 -16.62 -8.25
CA ALA A 408 -18.50 -17.57 -7.51
C ALA A 408 -19.16 -17.96 -6.18
N LEU A 409 -19.75 -17.01 -5.44
CA LEU A 409 -20.49 -17.26 -4.21
C LEU A 409 -21.72 -18.15 -4.45
N ASN A 410 -22.48 -17.94 -5.54
CA ASN A 410 -23.58 -18.83 -5.91
C ASN A 410 -23.12 -20.29 -6.02
N SER A 411 -21.92 -20.50 -6.58
CA SER A 411 -21.35 -21.83 -6.76
C SER A 411 -20.84 -22.45 -5.46
N LEU A 412 -20.31 -21.64 -4.53
CA LEU A 412 -19.79 -22.07 -3.23
C LEU A 412 -20.91 -22.34 -2.22
N LEU A 413 -21.87 -21.43 -2.12
CA LEU A 413 -22.97 -21.46 -1.15
C LEU A 413 -24.17 -22.28 -1.66
N LYS A 414 -24.21 -22.61 -2.95
CA LYS A 414 -25.31 -23.34 -3.60
C LYS A 414 -26.67 -22.65 -3.42
N THR A 415 -26.67 -21.33 -3.37
CA THR A 415 -27.88 -20.50 -3.31
C THR A 415 -27.72 -19.22 -4.14
N GLY A 416 -28.81 -18.50 -4.37
CA GLY A 416 -28.82 -17.22 -5.07
C GLY A 416 -28.34 -16.05 -4.19
N PRO A 417 -28.04 -14.88 -4.81
CA PRO A 417 -27.45 -13.72 -4.12
C PRO A 417 -28.22 -13.23 -2.90
N GLU A 418 -29.55 -13.21 -2.99
CA GLU A 418 -30.44 -12.75 -1.91
C GLU A 418 -30.31 -13.57 -0.62
N GLU A 419 -29.86 -14.83 -0.72
CA GLU A 419 -29.71 -15.75 0.40
C GLU A 419 -28.26 -15.90 0.88
N HIS A 420 -27.28 -15.24 0.24
CA HIS A 420 -25.86 -15.41 0.58
C HIS A 420 -25.58 -15.12 2.05
N VAL A 421 -26.14 -14.04 2.58
CA VAL A 421 -25.94 -13.62 3.97
C VAL A 421 -26.50 -14.66 4.94
N GLU A 422 -27.70 -15.16 4.68
CA GLU A 422 -28.33 -16.19 5.51
C GLU A 422 -27.56 -17.52 5.43
N ALA A 423 -27.14 -17.93 4.24
CA ALA A 423 -26.35 -19.13 4.04
C ALA A 423 -25.02 -19.08 4.80
N VAL A 424 -24.31 -17.95 4.76
CA VAL A 424 -23.07 -17.74 5.52
C VAL A 424 -23.33 -17.79 7.03
N ASP A 425 -24.36 -17.10 7.53
CA ASP A 425 -24.73 -17.12 8.95
C ASP A 425 -25.05 -18.55 9.43
N LYS A 426 -25.80 -19.33 8.62
CA LYS A 426 -26.12 -20.73 8.90
C LYS A 426 -24.86 -21.60 8.97
N ILE A 427 -23.91 -21.42 8.05
CA ILE A 427 -22.61 -22.12 8.07
C ILE A 427 -21.84 -21.76 9.34
N GLN A 428 -21.74 -20.47 9.69
CA GLN A 428 -21.05 -20.04 10.90
C GLN A 428 -21.66 -20.63 12.18
N LYS A 429 -23.00 -20.66 12.27
CA LYS A 429 -23.73 -21.29 13.39
C LYS A 429 -23.48 -22.80 13.44
N SER A 430 -23.50 -23.48 12.28
CA SER A 430 -23.22 -24.91 12.18
C SER A 430 -21.78 -25.25 12.62
N VAL A 431 -20.79 -24.47 12.19
CA VAL A 431 -19.38 -24.65 12.60
C VAL A 431 -19.23 -24.52 14.12
N LYS A 432 -19.83 -23.49 14.73
CA LYS A 432 -19.81 -23.33 16.21
C LYS A 432 -20.47 -24.51 16.93
N MET A 433 -21.60 -25.00 16.42
CA MET A 433 -22.30 -26.15 17.00
C MET A 433 -21.47 -27.44 16.90
N LEU A 434 -20.85 -27.69 15.74
CA LEU A 434 -19.98 -28.84 15.52
C LEU A 434 -18.73 -28.79 16.40
N GLN A 435 -18.12 -27.61 16.57
CA GLN A 435 -16.99 -27.43 17.50
C GLN A 435 -17.38 -27.77 18.94
N LYS A 436 -18.55 -27.30 19.41
CA LYS A 436 -19.07 -27.66 20.74
C LYS A 436 -19.33 -29.16 20.87
N SER A 437 -19.93 -29.78 19.87
CA SER A 437 -20.17 -31.23 19.85
C SER A 437 -18.85 -32.02 19.88
N ASN A 438 -17.84 -31.57 19.13
CA ASN A 438 -16.53 -32.22 19.10
C ASN A 438 -15.86 -32.20 20.48
N LEU A 439 -15.91 -31.05 21.18
CA LEU A 439 -15.40 -30.95 22.54
C LEU A 439 -16.16 -31.90 23.49
N ASN A 440 -17.49 -32.01 23.38
CA ASN A 440 -18.24 -32.96 24.21
C ASN A 440 -17.85 -34.42 23.93
N LEU A 441 -17.73 -34.81 22.67
CA LEU A 441 -17.27 -36.15 22.30
C LEU A 441 -15.86 -36.45 22.81
N LEU A 442 -14.97 -35.45 22.80
CA LEU A 442 -13.64 -35.58 23.39
C LEU A 442 -13.71 -35.81 24.91
N ARG A 443 -14.61 -35.10 25.62
CA ARG A 443 -14.84 -35.33 27.06
C ARG A 443 -15.34 -36.75 27.32
N ASP A 444 -16.32 -37.24 26.56
CA ASP A 444 -16.83 -38.61 26.70
C ASP A 444 -15.72 -39.64 26.42
N LEU A 445 -14.92 -39.40 25.38
CA LEU A 445 -13.78 -40.24 25.03
C LEU A 445 -12.71 -40.25 26.13
N ALA A 446 -12.44 -39.11 26.77
CA ALA A 446 -11.51 -39.02 27.89
C ALA A 446 -11.96 -39.93 29.04
N VAL A 447 -13.24 -39.88 29.42
CA VAL A 447 -13.82 -40.74 30.46
C VAL A 447 -13.69 -42.22 30.09
N LEU A 448 -14.09 -42.60 28.89
CA LEU A 448 -14.00 -44.00 28.43
C LEU A 448 -12.56 -44.51 28.36
N THR A 449 -11.63 -43.66 27.93
CA THR A 449 -10.20 -44.00 27.86
C THR A 449 -9.63 -44.27 29.27
N ALA A 450 -9.97 -43.42 30.24
CA ALA A 450 -9.58 -43.61 31.63
C ALA A 450 -10.20 -44.87 32.24
N GLN A 451 -11.48 -45.15 31.97
CA GLN A 451 -12.16 -46.36 32.43
C GLN A 451 -11.56 -47.64 31.82
N ALA A 452 -11.23 -47.63 30.53
CA ALA A 452 -10.55 -48.74 29.87
C ALA A 452 -9.21 -49.06 30.54
N PHE A 453 -8.41 -48.04 30.87
CA PHE A 453 -7.17 -48.25 31.63
C PHE A 453 -7.42 -48.78 33.05
N LYS A 454 -8.41 -48.24 33.77
CA LYS A 454 -8.75 -48.68 35.14
C LYS A 454 -9.22 -50.15 35.20
N SER A 455 -9.89 -50.62 34.15
CA SER A 455 -10.45 -51.97 34.07
C SER A 455 -9.47 -53.02 33.56
N ASP A 456 -8.30 -52.63 33.03
CA ASP A 456 -7.28 -53.56 32.58
C ASP A 456 -6.59 -54.25 33.78
N PRO A 457 -6.71 -55.58 33.95
CA PRO A 457 -6.06 -56.31 35.03
C PRO A 457 -4.53 -56.26 34.98
N LYS A 458 -3.94 -55.92 33.82
CA LYS A 458 -2.49 -55.81 33.60
C LYS A 458 -2.00 -54.37 33.56
N ARG A 459 -2.80 -53.41 34.04
CA ARG A 459 -2.40 -51.99 34.03
C ARG A 459 -1.11 -51.78 34.81
N GLY A 460 -0.15 -51.07 34.19
CA GLY A 460 1.07 -50.63 34.84
C GLY A 460 0.87 -49.38 35.69
N LYS A 461 1.93 -48.92 36.37
CA LYS A 461 1.95 -47.65 37.13
C LYS A 461 2.11 -46.41 36.24
N LEU A 462 2.29 -46.57 34.92
CA LEU A 462 2.43 -45.47 33.95
C LEU A 462 1.29 -45.49 32.94
N PHE A 463 0.61 -44.34 32.78
CA PHE A 463 -0.33 -44.11 31.69
C PHE A 463 0.18 -42.98 30.79
N THR A 464 0.30 -43.23 29.49
CA THR A 464 0.65 -42.18 28.52
C THR A 464 -0.34 -42.11 27.38
N LEU A 465 -0.75 -40.91 27.00
CA LEU A 465 -1.62 -40.71 25.83
C LEU A 465 -1.27 -39.40 25.11
N HIS A 466 -1.37 -39.47 23.79
CA HIS A 466 -1.35 -38.29 22.94
C HIS A 466 -2.63 -38.17 22.13
N ARG A 467 -3.14 -36.94 22.02
CA ARG A 467 -4.29 -36.65 21.16
C ARG A 467 -4.14 -35.29 20.48
N LYS A 468 -4.09 -35.30 19.15
CA LYS A 468 -3.89 -34.09 18.35
C LYS A 468 -4.97 -33.02 18.57
N ASP A 469 -6.23 -33.44 18.66
CA ASP A 469 -7.43 -32.63 18.75
C ASP A 469 -7.92 -32.40 20.19
N GLY A 470 -7.21 -32.93 21.19
CA GLY A 470 -7.52 -32.72 22.59
C GLY A 470 -7.17 -31.31 23.06
N ASP A 471 -7.79 -30.90 24.17
CA ASP A 471 -7.48 -29.65 24.87
C ASP A 471 -7.03 -29.93 26.31
N ASN A 472 -6.90 -28.87 27.10
CA ASN A 472 -6.52 -29.01 28.50
C ASN A 472 -7.61 -29.74 29.31
N GLU A 473 -8.88 -29.55 28.99
CA GLU A 473 -9.98 -30.18 29.71
C GLU A 473 -9.98 -31.70 29.47
N PHE A 474 -9.77 -32.13 28.22
CA PHE A 474 -9.57 -33.54 27.85
C PHE A 474 -8.50 -34.21 28.72
N MET A 475 -7.30 -33.61 28.81
CA MET A 475 -6.21 -34.16 29.63
C MET A 475 -6.58 -34.20 31.11
N ASN A 476 -7.24 -33.16 31.62
CA ASN A 476 -7.61 -33.09 33.03
C ASN A 476 -8.68 -34.10 33.41
N ILE A 477 -9.65 -34.38 32.54
CA ILE A 477 -10.66 -35.42 32.75
C ILE A 477 -9.99 -36.78 32.87
N ILE A 478 -9.07 -37.13 31.95
CA ILE A 478 -8.34 -38.41 32.01
C ILE A 478 -7.57 -38.53 33.34
N ALA A 479 -6.79 -37.51 33.69
CA ALA A 479 -5.98 -37.55 34.90
C ALA A 479 -6.83 -37.68 36.17
N ASN A 480 -7.96 -36.97 36.24
CA ASN A 480 -8.89 -37.07 37.37
C ASN A 480 -9.57 -38.44 37.44
N GLU A 481 -9.96 -38.98 36.29
CA GLU A 481 -10.66 -40.27 36.26
C GLU A 481 -9.75 -41.45 36.56
N ILE A 482 -8.51 -41.48 36.06
CA ILE A 482 -7.56 -42.55 36.38
C ILE A 482 -7.19 -42.52 37.87
N GLY A 483 -7.01 -41.33 38.43
CA GLY A 483 -6.48 -41.13 39.79
C GLY A 483 -4.95 -41.12 39.80
N THR A 484 -4.36 -40.34 40.71
CA THR A 484 -2.91 -40.02 40.71
C THR A 484 -2.17 -40.55 41.95
N GLU A 485 -2.81 -41.37 42.77
CA GLU A 485 -2.22 -41.87 44.03
C GLU A 485 -1.10 -42.88 43.79
N GLU A 486 -1.31 -43.83 42.88
CA GLU A 486 -0.34 -44.89 42.55
C GLU A 486 0.06 -44.92 41.06
N THR A 487 -0.54 -44.03 40.26
CA THR A 487 -0.34 -43.98 38.81
C THR A 487 0.30 -42.66 38.40
N LEU A 488 1.40 -42.74 37.66
CA LEU A 488 1.99 -41.62 36.95
C LEU A 488 1.35 -41.50 35.56
N ILE A 489 0.89 -40.31 35.22
CA ILE A 489 0.08 -40.03 34.03
C ILE A 489 0.79 -38.95 33.22
N PHE A 490 1.14 -39.24 31.98
CA PHE A 490 1.73 -38.27 31.05
C PHE A 490 0.87 -38.12 29.79
N LEU A 491 0.22 -36.97 29.67
CA LEU A 491 -0.70 -36.65 28.58
C LEU A 491 -0.15 -35.51 27.75
N THR A 492 -0.42 -35.56 26.45
CA THR A 492 -0.03 -34.49 25.53
C THR A 492 -1.12 -34.24 24.49
N VAL A 493 -1.32 -32.98 24.11
CA VAL A 493 -2.26 -32.59 23.06
C VAL A 493 -1.66 -31.56 22.10
N GLY A 494 -2.14 -31.54 20.86
CA GLY A 494 -1.65 -30.65 19.80
C GLY A 494 -0.96 -31.39 18.65
N ASP A 495 -0.61 -30.67 17.58
CA ASP A 495 0.06 -31.25 16.41
C ASP A 495 1.51 -31.64 16.72
N GLU A 496 1.97 -32.78 16.23
CA GLU A 496 3.34 -33.26 16.45
C GLU A 496 4.40 -32.35 15.86
N LYS A 497 4.05 -31.62 14.78
CA LYS A 497 4.95 -30.67 14.11
C LYS A 497 4.89 -29.25 14.68
N ALA A 498 3.99 -29.00 15.64
CA ALA A 498 3.80 -27.69 16.25
C ALA A 498 3.98 -27.76 17.76
N ALA A 499 3.86 -26.59 18.40
CA ALA A 499 3.76 -26.54 19.85
C ALA A 499 2.43 -27.12 20.32
N GLY A 500 2.46 -27.86 21.42
CA GLY A 500 1.30 -28.47 22.07
C GLY A 500 1.24 -28.16 23.56
N LEU A 501 0.33 -28.83 24.25
CA LEU A 501 0.24 -28.82 25.71
C LEU A 501 0.61 -30.20 26.26
N PHE A 502 1.12 -30.22 27.48
CA PHE A 502 1.38 -31.46 28.21
C PHE A 502 0.88 -31.35 29.65
N LEU A 503 0.57 -32.51 30.22
CA LEU A 503 0.23 -32.70 31.62
C LEU A 503 0.96 -33.94 32.15
N LEU A 504 1.75 -33.76 33.20
CA LEU A 504 2.26 -34.83 34.05
C LEU A 504 1.51 -34.79 35.38
N ALA A 505 0.88 -35.89 35.79
CA ALA A 505 0.13 -35.99 37.03
C ALA A 505 0.42 -37.32 37.73
N GLY A 506 0.47 -37.35 39.07
CA GLY A 506 0.89 -38.54 39.81
C GLY A 506 1.23 -38.21 41.27
N PRO A 507 1.97 -39.10 41.95
CA PRO A 507 2.47 -38.87 43.30
C PRO A 507 3.29 -37.56 43.39
N VAL A 508 3.06 -36.77 44.44
CA VAL A 508 3.59 -35.40 44.56
C VAL A 508 5.11 -35.36 44.41
N GLU A 509 5.82 -36.22 45.14
CA GLU A 509 7.29 -36.27 45.15
C GLU A 509 7.86 -36.58 43.75
N MET A 510 7.23 -37.51 43.04
CA MET A 510 7.64 -37.91 41.71
C MET A 510 7.39 -36.80 40.68
N VAL A 511 6.25 -36.13 40.75
CA VAL A 511 5.89 -35.04 39.82
C VAL A 511 6.73 -33.79 40.06
N GLU A 512 7.05 -33.46 41.31
CA GLU A 512 7.94 -32.33 41.63
C GLU A 512 9.36 -32.55 41.12
N SER A 513 9.85 -33.80 41.18
CA SER A 513 11.16 -34.19 40.64
C SER A 513 11.18 -34.25 39.11
N LEU A 514 10.20 -34.91 38.49
CA LEU A 514 10.21 -35.20 37.05
C LEU A 514 9.61 -34.06 36.21
N GLY A 515 8.67 -33.29 36.73
CA GLY A 515 7.94 -32.24 36.01
C GLY A 515 8.84 -31.21 35.31
N PRO A 516 9.80 -30.57 36.01
CA PRO A 516 10.75 -29.64 35.39
C PRO A 516 11.59 -30.29 34.28
N ARG A 517 12.03 -31.54 34.50
CA ARG A 517 12.85 -32.30 33.54
C ARG A 517 12.07 -32.68 32.28
N VAL A 518 10.79 -33.04 32.43
CA VAL A 518 9.86 -33.25 31.31
C VAL A 518 9.66 -31.95 30.53
N SER A 519 9.45 -30.82 31.22
CA SER A 519 9.31 -29.51 30.58
C SER A 519 10.55 -29.16 29.75
N GLU A 520 11.75 -29.39 30.30
CA GLU A 520 13.02 -29.14 29.61
C GLU A 520 13.18 -30.01 28.36
N MET A 521 12.91 -31.31 28.45
CA MET A 521 13.00 -32.22 27.30
C MET A 521 12.07 -31.83 26.16
N LEU A 522 10.87 -31.34 26.49
CA LEU A 522 9.89 -30.85 25.51
C LEU A 522 10.19 -29.42 25.03
N GLU A 523 11.31 -28.83 25.47
CA GLU A 523 11.70 -27.43 25.22
C GLU A 523 10.59 -26.45 25.60
N GLY A 524 9.86 -26.81 26.65
CA GLY A 524 8.61 -26.22 27.07
C GLY A 524 8.73 -25.32 28.28
N LYS A 525 7.61 -24.68 28.62
CA LYS A 525 7.43 -23.95 29.88
C LYS A 525 6.18 -24.48 30.56
N GLY A 526 6.31 -24.85 31.83
CA GLY A 526 5.20 -25.30 32.64
C GLY A 526 5.34 -24.89 34.09
N ALA A 527 4.32 -25.19 34.87
CA ALA A 527 4.29 -25.00 36.30
C ALA A 527 3.65 -26.22 36.97
N GLY A 528 4.13 -26.53 38.18
CA GLY A 528 3.61 -27.62 38.98
C GLY A 528 2.95 -27.16 40.27
N LYS A 529 1.86 -27.82 40.66
CA LYS A 529 1.20 -27.66 41.96
C LYS A 529 0.41 -28.93 42.30
N ASN A 530 0.50 -29.39 43.54
CA ASN A 530 -0.30 -30.49 44.10
C ASN A 530 -0.27 -31.78 43.24
N GLY A 531 0.92 -32.29 42.91
CA GLY A 531 1.06 -33.54 42.14
C GLY A 531 0.65 -33.43 40.67
N ARG A 532 0.56 -32.22 40.11
CA ARG A 532 0.38 -31.96 38.68
C ARG A 532 1.40 -30.98 38.18
N TYR A 533 1.97 -31.23 37.01
CA TYR A 533 2.85 -30.33 36.28
C TYR A 533 2.35 -30.19 34.84
N GLN A 534 1.98 -28.99 34.43
CA GLN A 534 1.38 -28.75 33.11
C GLN A 534 1.98 -27.53 32.44
N GLY A 535 2.00 -27.54 31.12
CA GLY A 535 2.62 -26.47 30.36
C GLY A 535 2.51 -26.61 28.86
N ARG A 536 3.19 -25.70 28.17
CA ARG A 536 3.36 -25.73 26.72
C ARG A 536 4.62 -26.52 26.39
N ALA A 537 4.50 -27.45 25.44
CA ALA A 537 5.61 -28.18 24.84
C ALA A 537 5.90 -27.59 23.46
N ASN A 538 7.14 -27.18 23.19
CA ASN A 538 7.52 -26.66 21.87
C ASN A 538 8.04 -27.77 20.94
N ARG A 539 8.48 -28.90 21.49
CA ARG A 539 9.05 -30.01 20.73
C ARG A 539 8.33 -31.33 21.02
N MET A 540 7.12 -31.45 20.45
CA MET A 540 6.24 -32.62 20.61
C MET A 540 6.83 -33.93 20.03
N SER A 541 7.86 -33.87 19.20
CA SER A 541 8.54 -35.06 18.68
C SER A 541 9.33 -35.84 19.76
N ARG A 542 9.70 -35.20 20.88
CA ARG A 542 10.48 -35.82 21.96
C ARG A 542 9.64 -36.56 23.01
N ARG A 543 8.32 -36.70 22.78
CA ARG A 543 7.40 -37.37 23.72
C ARG A 543 7.78 -38.80 24.02
N SER A 544 8.29 -39.55 23.04
CA SER A 544 8.74 -40.93 23.23
C SER A 544 9.94 -41.02 24.17
N GLU A 545 10.89 -40.08 24.08
CA GLU A 545 12.02 -39.98 25.00
C GLU A 545 11.55 -39.69 26.43
N VAL A 546 10.56 -38.79 26.57
CA VAL A 546 9.93 -38.51 27.88
C VAL A 546 9.27 -39.77 28.44
N THR A 547 8.48 -40.48 27.64
CA THR A 547 7.85 -41.74 28.09
C THR A 547 8.87 -42.76 28.58
N ALA A 548 9.99 -42.93 27.87
CA ALA A 548 11.05 -43.84 28.28
C ALA A 548 11.68 -43.44 29.63
N LEU A 549 11.94 -42.15 29.82
CA LEU A 549 12.47 -41.58 31.06
C LEU A 549 11.54 -41.78 32.26
N LEU A 550 10.22 -41.59 32.05
CA LEU A 550 9.22 -41.82 33.09
C LEU A 550 9.15 -43.30 33.48
N GLN A 551 9.28 -44.21 32.50
CA GLN A 551 9.27 -45.64 32.75
C GLN A 551 10.50 -46.11 33.54
N GLU A 552 11.70 -45.67 33.14
CA GLU A 552 12.95 -45.96 33.88
C GLU A 552 12.89 -45.44 35.32
N SER A 553 12.32 -44.25 35.53
CA SER A 553 12.19 -43.65 36.87
C SER A 553 11.28 -44.46 37.79
N LEU A 554 10.24 -45.10 37.24
CA LEU A 554 9.32 -45.99 37.98
C LEU A 554 9.98 -47.33 38.34
N GLU A 555 10.81 -47.87 37.45
CA GLU A 555 11.56 -49.11 37.71
C GLU A 555 12.59 -48.89 38.83
N LEU A 556 13.31 -47.77 38.82
CA LEU A 556 14.27 -47.41 39.86
C LEU A 556 13.63 -47.18 41.24
N HIS A 557 12.45 -46.55 41.30
CA HIS A 557 11.73 -46.39 42.56
C HIS A 557 11.24 -47.73 43.12
N SER A 558 10.77 -48.63 42.25
CA SER A 558 10.30 -49.96 42.68
C SER A 558 11.44 -50.81 43.28
N GLN A 559 12.68 -50.62 42.82
CA GLN A 559 13.88 -51.30 43.36
C GLN A 559 14.41 -50.69 44.68
N GLN A 560 13.94 -49.50 45.08
CA GLN A 560 14.31 -48.87 46.36
C GLN A 560 13.28 -49.15 47.46
N GLU A 561 12.08 -49.61 47.11
CA GLU A 561 11.01 -49.99 48.04
C GLU A 561 11.01 -51.49 48.41
N GLU A 562 11.64 -52.36 47.62
CA GLU A 562 11.96 -53.77 47.94
C GLU A 562 13.25 -53.89 48.77
#